data_AF-A0A5D0MH74-F1
#
_entry.id   AF-A0A5D0MH74-F1
#
_cell.length_a   1.000
_cell.length_b   1.000
_cell.length_c   1.000
_cell.angle_alpha   90.00
_cell.angle_beta   90.00
_cell.angle_gamma   90.00
#
_symmetry.space_group_name_H-M   'P 1'
#
loop_
_entity.id
_entity.type
_entity.pdbx_description
1 polymer ?
#
loop_
_entity_poly.entity_id
_entity_poly.type
_entity_poly.pdbx_seq_one_letter_code
_entity_poly.pdbx_strand_id
1 'polypeptide(L)'
;MQNNDPVIFTDKAKCEDCYRCLRNCPVKAIKIKDGQAFVDEDRCILCGRCINECPQNAKTVRNDIDKMLELLNSDNKVAVSVAPSYQGLFKKWKSKRIASVLRSIGFDYISETIVAASEVSRKSIEKNENDVNQKFATACPVFVNYIEKYHHHFVDSMIKVKSPMQMHGTYLKKKLGENYKVVFIGPCIGKKQEAENEEKKSVDVVITFDEFIEYLKNINIDFSNYEESVFDETGQKNAVYYPLTGGMFKAADIQPDCFSNQYIHVNGKREIEDILKAGSIKNSLIEPLFCSQGCISGPGTLNFESSIFHRKTRMLELIENENKREEQLNFNLPERDYYRYFKAFSIDTEEIPEDKIREVLARTGKEDEKNQLNCGACGYDTCREKAKAVIKGLAEDEMCIPYMRRLAEKRSDKIIEKSPNGIVILNEKLEILDINNSFKEMFGCSKSSLGKHISTIIDPDPMEKVLVSKRDVYEKTRKFDDYNLICYQLVYYLENEHQIIGVFIDITSEKKNKDRLKEIKSKAIDQAHELLEHQIEVAQKMTNYLGESTAKGEKLVKKLIEITKKESENKSSFELEDWL
;
A
#
# COMPACT_ATOMS: atom_id res chain seq x y z
N MET A 1 21.42 17.95 -7.02
CA MET A 1 20.75 16.76 -6.44
C MET A 1 20.67 15.74 -7.56
N GLN A 2 21.31 14.58 -7.41
CA GLN A 2 21.11 13.49 -8.37
C GLN A 2 19.78 12.80 -8.02
N ASN A 3 18.86 12.70 -8.99
CA ASN A 3 17.74 11.77 -8.88
C ASN A 3 18.32 10.35 -9.00
N ASN A 4 18.65 9.74 -7.87
CA ASN A 4 18.82 8.30 -7.80
C ASN A 4 17.44 7.69 -7.60
N ASP A 5 16.84 7.22 -8.68
CA ASP A 5 15.59 6.46 -8.59
C ASP A 5 15.87 5.12 -7.86
N PRO A 6 15.05 4.75 -6.86
CA PRO A 6 15.20 3.51 -6.10
C PRO A 6 15.32 2.28 -7.00
N VAL A 7 16.34 1.45 -6.77
CA VAL A 7 16.55 0.20 -7.53
C VAL A 7 15.35 -0.77 -7.40
N ILE A 8 14.68 -0.77 -6.25
CA ILE A 8 13.39 -1.46 -6.05
C ILE A 8 12.40 -0.48 -5.44
N PHE A 9 11.25 -0.28 -6.08
CA PHE A 9 10.21 0.64 -5.64
C PHE A 9 8.83 -0.02 -5.59
N THR A 10 7.83 0.75 -5.17
CA THR A 10 6.42 0.32 -5.09
C THR A 10 5.58 1.06 -6.12
N ASP A 11 4.89 0.32 -6.98
CA ASP A 11 3.76 0.84 -7.73
C ASP A 11 2.57 1.02 -6.76
N LYS A 12 2.24 2.29 -6.48
CA LYS A 12 1.17 2.66 -5.55
C LYS A 12 -0.21 2.22 -6.03
N ALA A 13 -0.44 2.15 -7.34
CA ALA A 13 -1.75 1.85 -7.92
C ALA A 13 -2.11 0.35 -7.82
N LYS A 14 -1.14 -0.52 -7.51
CA LYS A 14 -1.32 -1.97 -7.36
C LYS A 14 -1.19 -2.44 -5.90
N CYS A 15 -0.83 -1.57 -4.96
CA CYS A 15 -0.37 -1.97 -3.63
C CYS A 15 -1.51 -2.02 -2.59
N GLU A 16 -2.27 -3.12 -2.61
CA GLU A 16 -3.42 -3.42 -1.74
C GLU A 16 -3.06 -3.82 -0.29
N ASP A 17 -2.34 -2.98 0.48
CA ASP A 17 -1.87 -3.24 1.87
C ASP A 17 -0.92 -4.45 2.02
N CYS A 18 -1.51 -5.64 1.84
CA CYS A 18 -1.46 -6.96 2.51
C CYS A 18 -0.29 -7.38 3.43
N TYR A 19 0.73 -6.55 3.61
CA TYR A 19 1.98 -6.73 4.34
C TYR A 19 2.80 -8.00 3.99
N ARG A 20 2.49 -8.69 2.88
CA ARG A 20 3.21 -9.93 2.49
C ARG A 20 4.67 -9.67 2.16
N CYS A 21 4.97 -8.55 1.49
CA CYS A 21 6.35 -8.14 1.21
C CYS A 21 7.14 -7.82 2.50
N LEU A 22 6.48 -7.28 3.54
CA LEU A 22 7.11 -7.03 4.84
C LEU A 22 7.38 -8.35 5.59
N ARG A 23 6.37 -9.24 5.70
CA ARG A 23 6.52 -10.57 6.34
C ARG A 23 7.73 -11.34 5.78
N ASN A 24 7.88 -11.35 4.45
CA ASN A 24 8.92 -12.08 3.74
C ASN A 24 10.24 -11.31 3.52
N CYS A 25 10.33 -10.04 3.94
CA CYS A 25 11.57 -9.27 3.81
C CYS A 25 12.60 -9.78 4.83
N PRO A 26 13.79 -10.26 4.41
CA PRO A 26 14.74 -10.90 5.32
C PRO A 26 15.25 -9.97 6.43
N VAL A 27 15.29 -8.67 6.15
CA VAL A 27 15.83 -7.59 7.00
C VAL A 27 14.78 -6.56 7.43
N LYS A 28 13.48 -6.86 7.21
CA LYS A 28 12.34 -5.95 7.49
C LYS A 28 12.53 -4.50 6.97
N ALA A 29 13.12 -4.34 5.77
CA ALA A 29 13.32 -3.07 5.06
C ALA A 29 12.09 -2.60 4.25
N ILE A 30 10.90 -3.01 4.67
CA ILE A 30 9.64 -2.50 4.10
C ILE A 30 9.03 -1.56 5.14
N LYS A 31 8.89 -0.30 4.76
CA LYS A 31 8.29 0.76 5.58
C LYS A 31 6.82 0.91 5.22
N ILE A 32 5.94 0.92 6.20
CA ILE A 32 4.52 1.28 5.98
C ILE A 32 4.34 2.76 6.33
N LYS A 33 3.69 3.50 5.44
CA LYS A 33 3.28 4.88 5.66
C LYS A 33 1.98 5.16 4.92
N ASP A 34 1.03 5.80 5.59
CA ASP A 34 -0.30 6.12 5.08
C ASP A 34 -1.01 4.85 4.55
N GLY A 35 -0.87 3.72 5.28
CA GLY A 35 -1.35 2.39 4.89
C GLY A 35 -0.57 1.69 3.76
N GLN A 36 0.39 2.36 3.12
CA GLN A 36 1.06 1.85 1.92
C GLN A 36 2.51 1.39 2.16
N ALA A 37 2.91 0.32 1.48
CA ALA A 37 4.19 -0.35 1.69
C ALA A 37 5.31 0.15 0.75
N PHE A 38 6.28 0.87 1.30
CA PHE A 38 7.48 1.39 0.63
C PHE A 38 8.71 0.50 0.89
N VAL A 39 9.68 0.54 -0.01
CA VAL A 39 11.02 -0.02 0.25
C VAL A 39 11.87 1.07 0.88
N ASP A 40 12.53 0.74 1.99
CA ASP A 40 13.51 1.59 2.65
C ASP A 40 14.89 1.28 2.04
N GLU A 41 15.46 2.21 1.27
CA GLU A 41 16.69 1.99 0.49
C GLU A 41 17.92 1.78 1.39
N ASP A 42 18.04 2.57 2.46
CA ASP A 42 19.13 2.46 3.42
C ASP A 42 19.14 1.08 4.06
N ARG A 43 17.96 0.53 4.36
CA ARG A 43 17.79 -0.82 4.96
C ARG A 43 17.78 -1.96 3.92
N CYS A 44 17.45 -1.69 2.65
CA CYS A 44 17.30 -2.74 1.65
C CYS A 44 18.65 -3.37 1.25
N ILE A 45 18.70 -4.70 1.16
CA ILE A 45 19.87 -5.47 0.66
C ILE A 45 19.74 -5.89 -0.82
N LEU A 46 18.66 -5.46 -1.50
CA LEU A 46 18.33 -5.79 -2.90
C LEU A 46 18.22 -7.28 -3.23
N CYS A 47 17.75 -8.09 -2.26
CA CYS A 47 17.49 -9.52 -2.47
C CYS A 47 16.29 -9.82 -3.38
N GLY A 48 15.48 -8.82 -3.73
CA GLY A 48 14.32 -8.93 -4.62
C GLY A 48 13.13 -9.73 -4.07
N ARG A 49 13.23 -10.39 -2.91
CA ARG A 49 12.17 -11.27 -2.39
C ARG A 49 10.81 -10.58 -2.21
N CYS A 50 10.78 -9.28 -1.97
CA CYS A 50 9.55 -8.48 -1.91
C CYS A 50 8.79 -8.41 -3.25
N ILE A 51 9.48 -8.60 -4.39
CA ILE A 51 8.92 -8.68 -5.75
C ILE A 51 8.29 -10.06 -5.93
N ASN A 52 9.08 -11.13 -5.76
CA ASN A 52 8.66 -12.53 -5.92
C ASN A 52 7.41 -12.89 -5.08
N GLU A 53 7.26 -12.28 -3.92
CA GLU A 53 6.20 -12.57 -2.95
C GLU A 53 5.00 -11.62 -3.08
N CYS A 54 5.02 -10.64 -3.98
CA CYS A 54 3.92 -9.68 -4.14
C CYS A 54 2.82 -10.26 -5.05
N PRO A 55 1.61 -10.55 -4.54
CA PRO A 55 0.55 -11.15 -5.37
C PRO A 55 -0.02 -10.18 -6.41
N GLN A 56 0.15 -8.86 -6.20
CA GLN A 56 -0.36 -7.81 -7.08
C GLN A 56 0.70 -7.29 -8.08
N ASN A 57 1.91 -7.86 -8.09
CA ASN A 57 3.06 -7.34 -8.87
C ASN A 57 3.33 -5.83 -8.64
N ALA A 58 3.05 -5.35 -7.41
CA ALA A 58 3.16 -3.94 -7.00
C ALA A 58 4.56 -3.54 -6.52
N LYS A 59 5.53 -4.46 -6.57
CA LYS A 59 6.94 -4.20 -6.26
C LYS A 59 7.72 -4.39 -7.56
N THR A 60 8.48 -3.37 -7.95
CA THR A 60 9.05 -3.27 -9.30
C THR A 60 10.52 -2.89 -9.21
N VAL A 61 11.31 -3.33 -10.20
CA VAL A 61 12.73 -2.98 -10.34
C VAL A 61 12.85 -1.76 -11.23
N ARG A 62 13.79 -0.86 -10.94
CA ARG A 62 14.15 0.22 -11.87
C ARG A 62 14.61 -0.37 -13.20
N ASN A 63 13.88 -0.04 -14.26
CA ASN A 63 14.24 -0.42 -15.63
C ASN A 63 15.39 0.47 -16.12
N ASP A 64 16.52 -0.13 -16.50
CA ASP A 64 17.69 0.59 -17.04
C ASP A 64 17.89 0.33 -18.55
N ILE A 65 16.91 -0.25 -19.25
CA ILE A 65 16.96 -0.48 -20.70
C ILE A 65 17.18 0.83 -21.47
N ASP A 66 16.52 1.93 -21.09
CA ASP A 66 16.71 3.22 -21.78
C ASP A 66 18.17 3.71 -21.68
N LYS A 67 18.81 3.52 -20.53
CA LYS A 67 20.25 3.82 -20.34
C LYS A 67 21.15 2.91 -21.20
N MET A 68 20.77 1.65 -21.42
CA MET A 68 21.47 0.77 -22.36
C MET A 68 21.32 1.27 -23.81
N LEU A 69 20.12 1.70 -24.20
CA LEU A 69 19.85 2.25 -25.54
C LEU A 69 20.54 3.59 -25.78
N GLU A 70 20.62 4.47 -24.78
CA GLU A 70 21.42 5.70 -24.83
C GLU A 70 22.90 5.41 -25.10
N LEU A 71 23.47 4.37 -24.47
CA LEU A 71 24.85 3.95 -24.74
C LEU A 71 25.01 3.38 -26.16
N LEU A 72 24.10 2.50 -26.60
CA LEU A 72 24.15 1.86 -27.92
C LEU A 72 23.94 2.84 -29.09
N ASN A 73 23.17 3.91 -28.89
CA ASN A 73 22.92 4.95 -29.89
C ASN A 73 23.94 6.10 -29.85
N SER A 74 24.95 6.03 -28.97
CA SER A 74 26.02 7.02 -28.88
C SER A 74 27.25 6.62 -29.69
N ASP A 75 28.19 7.55 -29.91
CA ASP A 75 29.48 7.26 -30.58
C ASP A 75 30.41 6.32 -29.77
N ASN A 76 29.98 5.85 -28.59
CA ASN A 76 30.76 4.91 -27.79
C ASN A 76 30.69 3.50 -28.37
N LYS A 77 31.81 2.75 -28.26
CA LYS A 77 31.78 1.31 -28.49
C LYS A 77 31.27 0.58 -27.25
N VAL A 78 30.40 -0.41 -27.43
CA VAL A 78 29.69 -1.07 -26.32
C VAL A 78 29.98 -2.57 -26.28
N ALA A 79 30.68 -2.99 -25.22
CA ALA A 79 30.87 -4.39 -24.89
C ALA A 79 29.77 -4.89 -23.93
N VAL A 80 29.35 -6.14 -24.07
CA VAL A 80 28.41 -6.80 -23.16
C VAL A 80 29.06 -7.98 -22.42
N SER A 81 28.83 -8.01 -21.11
CA SER A 81 29.21 -9.08 -20.19
C SER A 81 27.97 -9.88 -19.80
N VAL A 82 27.78 -11.07 -20.38
CA VAL A 82 26.60 -11.91 -20.10
C VAL A 82 26.88 -12.84 -18.92
N ALA A 83 25.99 -12.90 -17.92
CA ALA A 83 26.15 -13.76 -16.76
C ALA A 83 25.83 -15.24 -17.09
N PRO A 84 26.65 -16.22 -16.69
CA PRO A 84 26.52 -17.64 -17.10
C PRO A 84 25.16 -18.31 -16.84
N SER A 85 24.31 -17.76 -15.96
CA SER A 85 22.98 -18.32 -15.69
C SER A 85 22.03 -18.28 -16.90
N TYR A 86 22.32 -17.51 -17.95
CA TYR A 86 21.53 -17.55 -19.19
C TYR A 86 21.40 -18.98 -19.74
N GLN A 87 22.43 -19.80 -19.57
CA GLN A 87 22.48 -21.18 -20.06
C GLN A 87 21.39 -22.08 -19.45
N GLY A 88 20.95 -21.83 -18.21
CA GLY A 88 19.83 -22.53 -17.57
C GLY A 88 18.46 -21.90 -17.84
N LEU A 89 18.42 -20.58 -18.08
CA LEU A 89 17.19 -19.81 -18.33
C LEU A 89 16.64 -20.05 -19.73
N PHE A 90 17.52 -20.01 -20.74
CA PHE A 90 17.16 -20.20 -22.14
C PHE A 90 17.17 -21.70 -22.51
N LYS A 91 16.30 -22.11 -23.45
CA LYS A 91 16.40 -23.44 -24.08
C LYS A 91 17.67 -23.49 -24.93
N LYS A 92 18.36 -24.64 -24.99
CA LYS A 92 19.65 -24.86 -25.71
C LYS A 92 19.74 -24.16 -27.07
N TRP A 93 18.70 -24.24 -27.91
CA TRP A 93 18.66 -23.59 -29.23
C TRP A 93 18.63 -22.06 -29.18
N LYS A 94 17.98 -21.46 -28.17
CA LYS A 94 18.03 -20.00 -27.92
C LYS A 94 19.37 -19.58 -27.31
N SER A 95 19.91 -20.36 -26.38
CA SER A 95 21.21 -20.08 -25.73
C SER A 95 22.34 -19.91 -26.74
N LYS A 96 22.37 -20.76 -27.78
CA LYS A 96 23.34 -20.67 -28.90
C LYS A 96 23.14 -19.48 -29.87
N ARG A 97 22.01 -18.78 -29.80
CA ARG A 97 21.65 -17.65 -30.68
C ARG A 97 21.71 -16.31 -29.97
N ILE A 98 21.95 -16.31 -28.65
CA ILE A 98 21.98 -15.09 -27.84
C ILE A 98 23.05 -14.10 -28.32
N ALA A 99 24.21 -14.59 -28.76
CA ALA A 99 25.28 -13.73 -29.29
C ALA A 99 24.85 -13.05 -30.61
N SER A 100 24.17 -13.76 -31.52
CA SER A 100 23.62 -13.19 -32.76
C SER A 100 22.58 -12.09 -32.47
N VAL A 101 21.68 -12.35 -31.51
CA VAL A 101 20.68 -11.38 -31.05
C VAL A 101 21.34 -10.14 -30.45
N LEU A 102 22.39 -10.31 -29.62
CA LEU A 102 23.14 -9.18 -29.05
C LEU A 102 23.85 -8.35 -30.12
N ARG A 103 24.44 -8.96 -31.17
CA ARG A 103 25.02 -8.20 -32.30
C ARG A 103 23.96 -7.39 -33.05
N SER A 104 22.76 -7.96 -33.27
CA SER A 104 21.68 -7.24 -33.95
C SER A 104 21.09 -6.06 -33.17
N ILE A 105 21.25 -6.06 -31.84
CA ILE A 105 20.87 -4.95 -30.96
C ILE A 105 21.92 -3.82 -30.97
N GLY A 106 23.13 -4.08 -31.50
CA GLY A 106 24.19 -3.10 -31.66
C GLY A 106 25.41 -3.27 -30.74
N PHE A 107 25.53 -4.39 -30.01
CA PHE A 107 26.74 -4.64 -29.21
C PHE A 107 27.95 -4.97 -30.08
N ASP A 108 29.05 -4.23 -29.90
CA ASP A 108 30.30 -4.38 -30.65
C ASP A 108 31.15 -5.59 -30.22
N TYR A 109 31.05 -5.99 -28.94
CA TYR A 109 31.85 -7.08 -28.38
C TYR A 109 31.07 -7.84 -27.31
N ILE A 110 30.94 -9.15 -27.48
CA ILE A 110 30.07 -10.00 -26.65
C ILE A 110 30.91 -11.05 -25.95
N SER A 111 31.03 -10.91 -24.63
CA SER A 111 31.85 -11.79 -23.79
C SER A 111 31.05 -12.38 -22.63
N GLU A 112 31.35 -13.63 -22.26
CA GLU A 112 30.75 -14.25 -21.08
C GLU A 112 31.49 -13.85 -19.79
N THR A 113 30.75 -13.54 -18.72
CA THR A 113 31.32 -13.19 -17.40
C THR A 113 32.21 -14.30 -16.81
N ILE A 114 32.11 -15.53 -17.32
CA ILE A 114 32.96 -16.66 -16.91
C ILE A 114 34.45 -16.45 -17.19
N VAL A 115 34.81 -15.57 -18.13
CA VAL A 115 36.20 -15.19 -18.43
C VAL A 115 36.95 -14.73 -17.18
N ALA A 116 36.31 -13.90 -16.34
CA ALA A 116 36.89 -13.43 -15.08
C ALA A 116 36.49 -14.29 -13.87
N ALA A 117 35.51 -15.18 -13.99
CA ALA A 117 34.94 -15.89 -12.85
C ALA A 117 35.90 -16.94 -12.26
N SER A 118 36.62 -17.71 -13.10
CA SER A 118 37.69 -18.60 -12.65
C SER A 118 38.79 -17.84 -11.92
N GLU A 119 39.18 -16.67 -12.43
CA GLU A 119 40.26 -15.87 -11.87
C GLU A 119 39.86 -15.27 -10.50
N VAL A 120 38.64 -14.75 -10.37
CA VAL A 120 38.08 -14.31 -9.08
C VAL A 120 38.07 -15.46 -8.06
N SER A 121 37.73 -16.68 -8.50
CA SER A 121 37.76 -17.86 -7.63
C SER A 121 39.19 -18.18 -7.16
N ARG A 122 40.15 -18.31 -8.08
CA ARG A 122 41.56 -18.61 -7.76
C ARG A 122 42.16 -17.57 -6.82
N LYS A 123 41.96 -16.27 -7.11
CA LYS A 123 42.46 -15.18 -6.26
C LYS A 123 41.81 -15.17 -4.87
N SER A 124 40.55 -15.59 -4.76
CA SER A 124 39.87 -15.71 -3.46
C SER A 124 40.42 -16.89 -2.64
N ILE A 125 40.81 -17.99 -3.28
CA ILE A 125 41.44 -19.14 -2.61
C ILE A 125 42.85 -18.77 -2.15
N GLU A 126 43.68 -18.15 -3.01
CA GLU A 126 45.02 -17.64 -2.68
C GLU A 126 45.01 -16.75 -1.42
N LYS A 127 43.99 -15.89 -1.28
CA LYS A 127 43.82 -15.02 -0.10
C LYS A 127 43.32 -15.73 1.16
N ASN A 128 42.87 -16.98 1.06
CA ASN A 128 42.47 -17.78 2.20
C ASN A 128 43.58 -18.73 2.70
N GLU A 129 44.48 -19.19 1.82
CA GLU A 129 45.49 -20.25 2.12
C GLU A 129 46.39 -19.97 3.34
N ASN A 130 46.51 -18.71 3.77
CA ASN A 130 47.34 -18.30 4.91
C ASN A 130 46.55 -17.70 6.09
N ASP A 131 45.21 -17.67 6.05
CA ASP A 131 44.40 -17.14 7.17
C ASP A 131 43.86 -18.27 8.05
N VAL A 132 44.04 -18.12 9.37
CA VAL A 132 43.56 -19.08 10.38
C VAL A 132 42.06 -18.94 10.62
N ASN A 133 41.47 -17.80 10.23
CA ASN A 133 40.09 -17.43 10.50
C ASN A 133 39.16 -17.71 9.30
N GLN A 134 37.87 -17.79 9.60
CA GLN A 134 36.79 -17.85 8.62
C GLN A 134 36.81 -16.65 7.67
N LYS A 135 36.71 -16.92 6.36
CA LYS A 135 36.54 -15.93 5.30
C LYS A 135 35.27 -16.17 4.48
N PHE A 136 34.70 -15.08 3.99
CA PHE A 136 33.56 -15.09 3.08
C PHE A 136 33.97 -14.56 1.70
N ALA A 137 33.67 -15.35 0.66
CA ALA A 137 33.70 -14.89 -0.71
C ALA A 137 32.60 -13.85 -0.95
N THR A 138 32.86 -12.89 -1.85
CA THR A 138 32.05 -11.65 -1.95
C THR A 138 31.32 -11.49 -3.28
N ALA A 139 31.28 -12.54 -4.11
CA ALA A 139 30.69 -12.49 -5.45
C ALA A 139 29.17 -12.15 -5.46
N CYS A 140 28.47 -12.47 -4.37
CA CYS A 140 27.05 -12.19 -4.16
C CYS A 140 26.86 -10.77 -3.55
N PRO A 141 26.34 -9.79 -4.30
CA PRO A 141 26.21 -8.41 -3.81
C PRO A 141 25.17 -8.29 -2.67
N VAL A 142 24.15 -9.16 -2.68
CA VAL A 142 23.11 -9.21 -1.64
C VAL A 142 23.70 -9.67 -0.30
N PHE A 143 24.68 -10.58 -0.33
CA PHE A 143 25.41 -10.98 0.88
C PHE A 143 26.32 -9.85 1.37
N VAL A 144 27.08 -9.20 0.48
CA VAL A 144 27.93 -8.05 0.84
C VAL A 144 27.08 -6.95 1.50
N ASN A 145 25.98 -6.53 0.86
CA ASN A 145 25.01 -5.59 1.43
C ASN A 145 24.48 -6.04 2.81
N TYR A 146 24.26 -7.34 3.02
CA TYR A 146 23.77 -7.86 4.30
C TYR A 146 24.83 -7.77 5.41
N ILE A 147 26.10 -8.06 5.09
CA ILE A 147 27.21 -7.90 6.06
C ILE A 147 27.48 -6.43 6.34
N GLU A 148 27.61 -5.61 5.30
CA GLU A 148 27.87 -4.16 5.40
C GLU A 148 26.79 -3.40 6.19
N LYS A 149 25.52 -3.83 6.12
CA LYS A 149 24.40 -3.13 6.77
C LYS A 149 23.96 -3.71 8.11
N TYR A 150 24.19 -5.01 8.37
CA TYR A 150 23.62 -5.71 9.54
C TYR A 150 24.60 -6.55 10.36
N HIS A 151 25.79 -6.86 9.86
CA HIS A 151 26.74 -7.79 10.51
C HIS A 151 28.18 -7.26 10.46
N HIS A 152 28.37 -6.01 10.88
CA HIS A 152 29.62 -5.25 10.68
C HIS A 152 30.88 -5.95 11.20
N HIS A 153 30.74 -6.75 12.26
CA HIS A 153 31.81 -7.54 12.86
C HIS A 153 32.48 -8.52 11.88
N PHE A 154 31.78 -8.91 10.80
CA PHE A 154 32.27 -9.84 9.77
C PHE A 154 32.82 -9.13 8.52
N VAL A 155 32.87 -7.79 8.49
CA VAL A 155 33.40 -7.03 7.33
C VAL A 155 34.88 -7.38 7.06
N ASP A 156 35.69 -7.57 8.09
CA ASP A 156 37.11 -8.00 7.94
C ASP A 156 37.28 -9.49 7.61
N SER A 157 36.23 -10.29 7.75
CA SER A 157 36.17 -11.66 7.22
C SER A 157 35.80 -11.69 5.73
N MET A 158 35.40 -10.58 5.11
CA MET A 158 35.08 -10.56 3.68
C MET A 158 36.35 -10.49 2.80
N ILE A 159 36.44 -11.36 1.80
CA ILE A 159 37.54 -11.35 0.84
C ILE A 159 37.43 -10.13 -0.08
N LYS A 160 38.47 -9.30 -0.04
CA LYS A 160 38.59 -7.98 -0.70
C LYS A 160 38.78 -8.05 -2.23
N VAL A 161 38.41 -9.17 -2.87
CA VAL A 161 38.46 -9.35 -4.33
C VAL A 161 37.14 -8.86 -4.95
N LYS A 162 37.22 -8.28 -6.16
CA LYS A 162 36.05 -7.88 -6.98
C LYS A 162 35.16 -9.07 -7.33
N SER A 163 33.86 -8.84 -7.47
CA SER A 163 32.97 -9.88 -8.02
C SER A 163 33.25 -10.11 -9.52
N PRO A 164 32.86 -11.26 -10.10
CA PRO A 164 33.11 -11.54 -11.52
C PRO A 164 32.59 -10.47 -12.48
N MET A 165 31.49 -9.79 -12.14
CA MET A 165 30.98 -8.66 -12.92
C MET A 165 31.97 -7.49 -12.94
N GLN A 166 32.43 -7.03 -11.77
CA GLN A 166 33.36 -5.91 -11.66
C GLN A 166 34.73 -6.27 -12.25
N MET A 167 35.21 -7.49 -12.00
CA MET A 167 36.46 -8.00 -12.56
C MET A 167 36.40 -8.06 -14.09
N HIS A 168 35.34 -8.62 -14.66
CA HIS A 168 35.18 -8.72 -16.11
C HIS A 168 34.99 -7.35 -16.77
N GLY A 169 34.24 -6.44 -16.16
CA GLY A 169 34.13 -5.06 -16.65
C GLY A 169 35.47 -4.32 -16.65
N THR A 170 36.28 -4.50 -15.59
CA THR A 170 37.65 -3.97 -15.53
C THR A 170 38.51 -4.56 -16.66
N TYR A 171 38.44 -5.87 -16.87
CA TYR A 171 39.17 -6.58 -17.93
C TYR A 171 38.79 -6.10 -19.33
N LEU A 172 37.50 -6.02 -19.65
CA LEU A 172 37.01 -5.56 -20.95
C LEU A 172 37.47 -4.12 -21.25
N LYS A 173 37.35 -3.19 -20.29
CA LYS A 173 37.83 -1.80 -20.46
C LYS A 173 39.35 -1.71 -20.63
N LYS A 174 40.13 -2.64 -20.05
CA LYS A 174 41.60 -2.68 -20.23
C LYS A 174 42.03 -3.38 -21.51
N LYS A 175 41.29 -4.39 -21.98
CA LYS A 175 41.56 -5.12 -23.22
C LYS A 175 41.15 -4.34 -24.47
N LEU A 176 39.95 -3.74 -24.45
CA LEU A 176 39.34 -3.09 -25.61
C LEU A 176 39.62 -1.57 -25.67
N GLY A 177 40.06 -0.98 -24.55
CA GLY A 177 40.37 0.44 -24.40
C GLY A 177 39.29 1.22 -23.65
N GLU A 178 39.68 2.36 -23.07
CA GLU A 178 38.82 3.11 -22.12
C GLU A 178 37.61 3.82 -22.78
N ASN A 179 37.57 3.86 -24.11
CA ASN A 179 36.42 4.30 -24.90
C ASN A 179 35.27 3.27 -24.90
N TYR A 180 35.53 2.01 -24.55
CA TYR A 180 34.48 0.99 -24.46
C TYR A 180 33.63 1.18 -23.19
N LYS A 181 32.32 1.21 -23.39
CA LYS A 181 31.32 1.09 -22.31
C LYS A 181 30.98 -0.38 -22.12
N VAL A 182 30.71 -0.78 -20.88
CA VAL A 182 30.39 -2.17 -20.53
C VAL A 182 28.98 -2.24 -19.99
N VAL A 183 28.14 -3.02 -20.65
CA VAL A 183 26.81 -3.41 -20.17
C VAL A 183 26.89 -4.82 -19.58
N PHE A 184 26.34 -5.04 -18.39
CA PHE A 184 26.22 -6.38 -17.82
C PHE A 184 24.77 -6.86 -17.88
N ILE A 185 24.55 -8.10 -18.35
CA ILE A 185 23.23 -8.74 -18.38
C ILE A 185 23.24 -9.95 -17.43
N GLY A 186 22.39 -9.94 -16.38
CA GLY A 186 22.46 -10.95 -15.33
C GLY A 186 21.19 -11.20 -14.51
N PRO A 187 21.21 -12.13 -13.54
CA PRO A 187 20.02 -12.62 -12.84
C PRO A 187 19.69 -11.87 -11.54
N CYS A 188 20.47 -10.85 -11.16
CA CYS A 188 20.48 -10.29 -9.81
C CYS A 188 20.33 -8.78 -9.81
N ILE A 189 19.27 -8.28 -9.18
CA ILE A 189 18.96 -6.85 -9.03
C ILE A 189 20.08 -6.12 -8.26
N GLY A 190 20.63 -6.74 -7.21
CA GLY A 190 21.73 -6.16 -6.42
C GLY A 190 23.00 -5.85 -7.22
N LYS A 191 23.16 -6.37 -8.44
CA LYS A 191 24.25 -5.98 -9.34
C LYS A 191 24.14 -4.53 -9.81
N LYS A 192 22.94 -3.94 -9.90
CA LYS A 192 22.74 -2.51 -10.24
C LYS A 192 23.48 -1.61 -9.22
N GLN A 193 23.17 -1.78 -7.93
CA GLN A 193 23.83 -1.04 -6.84
C GLN A 193 25.33 -1.39 -6.70
N GLU A 194 25.75 -2.62 -6.98
CA GLU A 194 27.18 -2.98 -6.96
C GLU A 194 28.00 -2.25 -8.05
N ALA A 195 27.40 -1.95 -9.20
CA ALA A 195 28.03 -1.13 -10.24
C ALA A 195 27.97 0.38 -9.90
N GLU A 196 26.90 0.84 -9.24
CA GLU A 196 26.73 2.23 -8.82
C GLU A 196 27.66 2.64 -7.66
N ASN A 197 27.88 1.74 -6.70
CA ASN A 197 28.74 1.96 -5.53
C ASN A 197 30.25 1.85 -5.83
N GLU A 198 30.65 1.51 -7.06
CA GLU A 198 32.06 1.34 -7.43
C GLU A 198 32.72 2.69 -7.78
N GLU A 199 33.70 3.11 -6.98
CA GLU A 199 34.42 4.40 -7.15
C GLU A 199 35.03 4.56 -8.56
N LYS A 200 35.50 3.46 -9.16
CA LYS A 200 35.97 3.39 -10.54
C LYS A 200 35.07 2.42 -11.32
N LYS A 201 34.04 2.95 -11.98
CA LYS A 201 33.01 2.18 -12.71
C LYS A 201 33.59 1.16 -13.70
N SER A 202 33.62 -0.11 -13.30
CA SER A 202 33.98 -1.24 -14.16
C SER A 202 32.87 -1.57 -15.17
N VAL A 203 31.61 -1.34 -14.77
CA VAL A 203 30.40 -1.56 -15.58
C VAL A 203 29.60 -0.26 -15.59
N ASP A 204 29.06 0.12 -16.76
CA ASP A 204 28.35 1.38 -16.95
C ASP A 204 26.83 1.23 -16.77
N VAL A 205 26.25 0.11 -17.23
CA VAL A 205 24.81 -0.22 -17.08
C VAL A 205 24.63 -1.70 -16.73
N VAL A 206 23.66 -2.00 -15.86
CA VAL A 206 23.29 -3.36 -15.44
C VAL A 206 21.82 -3.64 -15.80
N ILE A 207 21.60 -4.65 -16.62
CA ILE A 207 20.28 -5.12 -17.08
C ILE A 207 20.01 -6.50 -16.49
N THR A 208 18.80 -6.73 -15.96
CA THR A 208 18.37 -8.06 -15.54
C THR A 208 17.89 -8.91 -16.72
N PHE A 209 17.90 -10.25 -16.60
CA PHE A 209 17.33 -11.09 -17.66
C PHE A 209 15.82 -10.86 -17.87
N ASP A 210 15.09 -10.47 -16.83
CA ASP A 210 13.68 -10.08 -16.96
C ASP A 210 13.52 -8.80 -17.82
N GLU A 211 14.26 -7.72 -17.51
CA GLU A 211 14.31 -6.50 -18.33
C GLU A 211 14.71 -6.80 -19.79
N PHE A 212 15.73 -7.63 -19.99
CA PHE A 212 16.21 -8.00 -21.32
C PHE A 212 15.16 -8.79 -22.12
N ILE A 213 14.48 -9.77 -21.51
CA ILE A 213 13.40 -10.51 -22.17
C ILE A 213 12.21 -9.62 -22.50
N GLU A 214 11.85 -8.70 -21.61
CA GLU A 214 10.76 -7.75 -21.86
C GLU A 214 11.10 -6.81 -23.01
N TYR A 215 12.33 -6.28 -23.06
CA TYR A 215 12.82 -5.51 -24.20
C TYR A 215 12.77 -6.30 -25.51
N LEU A 216 13.29 -7.55 -25.55
CA LEU A 216 13.25 -8.40 -26.74
C LEU A 216 11.82 -8.66 -27.25
N LYS A 217 10.83 -8.78 -26.34
CA LYS A 217 9.41 -8.89 -26.72
C LYS A 217 8.90 -7.59 -27.32
N ASN A 218 9.22 -6.45 -26.73
CA ASN A 218 8.76 -5.13 -27.19
C ASN A 218 9.26 -4.80 -28.60
N ILE A 219 10.49 -5.22 -28.96
CA ILE A 219 11.03 -5.09 -30.32
C ILE A 219 10.72 -6.30 -31.25
N ASN A 220 9.84 -7.21 -30.81
CA ASN A 220 9.41 -8.40 -31.55
C ASN A 220 10.55 -9.30 -32.08
N ILE A 221 11.64 -9.47 -31.31
CA ILE A 221 12.72 -10.40 -31.69
C ILE A 221 12.26 -11.86 -31.52
N ASP A 222 12.14 -12.57 -32.64
CA ASP A 222 12.14 -14.03 -32.68
C ASP A 222 13.56 -14.56 -32.86
N PHE A 223 14.01 -15.35 -31.88
CA PHE A 223 15.29 -16.07 -31.93
C PHE A 223 15.39 -17.02 -33.13
N SER A 224 14.27 -17.51 -33.68
CA SER A 224 14.28 -18.43 -34.82
C SER A 224 14.87 -17.81 -36.10
N ASN A 225 14.82 -16.49 -36.22
CA ASN A 225 15.35 -15.73 -37.37
C ASN A 225 16.88 -15.50 -37.29
N TYR A 226 17.54 -15.98 -36.24
CA TYR A 226 18.97 -15.78 -36.00
C TYR A 226 19.75 -17.09 -36.12
N GLU A 227 20.92 -17.02 -36.73
CA GLU A 227 21.86 -18.14 -36.81
C GLU A 227 22.54 -18.41 -35.45
N GLU A 228 23.08 -19.63 -35.27
CA GLU A 228 23.88 -19.95 -34.09
C GLU A 228 25.23 -19.25 -34.18
N SER A 229 25.63 -18.53 -33.12
CA SER A 229 26.91 -17.80 -33.07
C SER A 229 27.60 -18.03 -31.73
N VAL A 230 28.94 -18.04 -31.79
CA VAL A 230 29.78 -17.96 -30.61
C VAL A 230 29.82 -16.53 -30.04
N PHE A 231 30.23 -16.44 -28.78
CA PHE A 231 30.69 -15.21 -28.15
C PHE A 231 32.07 -14.84 -28.71
N ASP A 232 32.41 -13.55 -28.71
CA ASP A 232 33.73 -13.08 -29.13
C ASP A 232 34.82 -13.48 -28.11
N GLU A 233 34.42 -13.71 -26.86
CA GLU A 233 35.25 -14.30 -25.82
C GLU A 233 34.42 -15.13 -24.83
N THR A 234 34.95 -16.29 -24.44
CA THR A 234 34.36 -17.20 -23.46
C THR A 234 35.43 -17.63 -22.46
N GLY A 235 35.02 -18.14 -21.30
CA GLY A 235 35.91 -18.55 -20.21
C GLY A 235 36.11 -20.07 -20.13
N GLN A 236 36.85 -20.48 -19.10
CA GLN A 236 37.11 -21.90 -18.81
C GLN A 236 35.82 -22.69 -18.58
N LYS A 237 35.78 -23.95 -19.05
CA LYS A 237 34.62 -24.85 -18.95
C LYS A 237 34.02 -24.92 -17.54
N ASN A 238 34.87 -24.99 -16.51
CA ASN A 238 34.40 -25.16 -15.14
C ASN A 238 33.81 -23.87 -14.53
N ALA A 239 34.08 -22.69 -15.08
CA ALA A 239 33.42 -21.45 -14.67
C ALA A 239 31.94 -21.39 -15.07
N VAL A 240 31.45 -22.25 -15.96
CA VAL A 240 30.01 -22.37 -16.25
C VAL A 240 29.21 -22.77 -15.01
N TYR A 241 29.80 -23.50 -14.06
CA TYR A 241 29.15 -23.88 -12.80
C TYR A 241 28.88 -22.71 -11.84
N TYR A 242 29.52 -21.54 -12.03
CA TYR A 242 29.50 -20.41 -11.08
C TYR A 242 28.11 -19.94 -10.59
N PRO A 243 27.03 -19.99 -11.40
CA PRO A 243 25.68 -19.67 -10.93
C PRO A 243 25.06 -20.65 -9.93
N LEU A 244 25.62 -21.84 -9.76
CA LEU A 244 25.12 -22.89 -8.88
C LEU A 244 25.82 -22.83 -7.52
N THR A 245 25.19 -23.37 -6.48
CA THR A 245 25.85 -23.59 -5.18
C THR A 245 27.08 -24.50 -5.33
N GLY A 246 28.21 -24.12 -4.74
CA GLY A 246 29.53 -24.74 -4.93
C GLY A 246 30.24 -24.30 -6.21
N GLY A 247 29.62 -23.42 -7.01
CA GLY A 247 30.06 -23.04 -8.35
C GLY A 247 31.37 -22.28 -8.38
N MET A 248 31.63 -21.41 -7.40
CA MET A 248 32.89 -20.69 -7.25
C MET A 248 34.08 -21.65 -7.10
N PHE A 249 33.96 -22.68 -6.24
CA PHE A 249 35.03 -23.65 -6.02
C PHE A 249 35.29 -24.48 -7.29
N LYS A 250 34.22 -24.95 -7.95
CA LYS A 250 34.33 -25.65 -9.24
C LYS A 250 35.00 -24.78 -10.31
N ALA A 251 34.75 -23.48 -10.35
CA ALA A 251 35.39 -22.56 -11.29
C ALA A 251 36.91 -22.37 -11.10
N ALA A 252 37.45 -22.75 -9.93
CA ALA A 252 38.89 -22.83 -9.65
C ALA A 252 39.38 -24.30 -9.58
N ASP A 253 38.64 -25.23 -10.19
CA ASP A 253 38.96 -26.67 -10.27
C ASP A 253 38.97 -27.41 -8.91
N ILE A 254 38.47 -26.75 -7.86
CA ILE A 254 38.32 -27.34 -6.52
C ILE A 254 37.01 -28.13 -6.43
N GLN A 255 37.09 -29.31 -5.81
CA GLN A 255 35.93 -30.08 -5.40
C GLN A 255 35.83 -30.05 -3.87
N PRO A 256 34.89 -29.28 -3.28
CA PRO A 256 34.66 -29.29 -1.85
C PRO A 256 34.28 -30.70 -1.36
N ASP A 257 34.99 -31.18 -0.35
CA ASP A 257 34.64 -32.40 0.38
C ASP A 257 33.63 -32.05 1.48
N CYS A 258 32.49 -32.74 1.52
CA CYS A 258 31.46 -32.54 2.54
C CYS A 258 31.88 -32.95 3.95
N PHE A 259 32.98 -33.70 4.10
CA PHE A 259 33.61 -34.02 5.39
C PHE A 259 34.71 -33.01 5.79
N SER A 260 35.00 -32.01 4.96
CA SER A 260 36.01 -30.96 5.22
C SER A 260 35.36 -29.60 5.43
N ASN A 261 35.80 -28.89 6.47
CA ASN A 261 35.37 -27.51 6.74
C ASN A 261 36.16 -26.46 5.94
N GLN A 262 37.11 -26.86 5.09
CA GLN A 262 37.97 -25.94 4.34
C GLN A 262 37.18 -25.11 3.30
N TYR A 263 36.23 -25.74 2.62
CA TYR A 263 35.45 -25.13 1.53
C TYR A 263 33.96 -25.36 1.75
N ILE A 264 33.28 -24.37 2.32
CA ILE A 264 31.88 -24.46 2.70
C ILE A 264 31.06 -23.62 1.71
N HIS A 265 29.93 -24.12 1.24
CA HIS A 265 28.97 -23.34 0.44
C HIS A 265 27.65 -23.24 1.20
N VAL A 266 27.12 -22.02 1.34
CA VAL A 266 25.84 -21.76 2.03
C VAL A 266 24.91 -20.99 1.09
N ASN A 267 23.63 -21.35 1.10
CA ASN A 267 22.65 -20.80 0.19
C ASN A 267 21.31 -20.45 0.87
N GLY A 268 20.74 -19.31 0.47
CA GLY A 268 19.52 -18.78 1.09
C GLY A 268 19.76 -18.14 2.46
N LYS A 269 18.75 -17.38 2.92
CA LYS A 269 18.81 -16.63 4.19
C LYS A 269 19.19 -17.50 5.39
N ARG A 270 18.58 -18.70 5.51
CA ARG A 270 18.67 -19.54 6.71
C ARG A 270 20.08 -20.04 6.97
N GLU A 271 20.70 -20.69 5.97
CA GLU A 271 22.07 -21.19 6.08
C GLU A 271 23.07 -20.05 6.32
N ILE A 272 22.83 -18.86 5.75
CA ILE A 272 23.64 -17.66 6.00
C ILE A 272 23.46 -17.15 7.44
N GLU A 273 22.25 -17.13 8.00
CA GLU A 273 22.05 -16.77 9.41
C GLU A 273 22.66 -17.80 10.36
N ASP A 274 22.58 -19.09 10.03
CA ASP A 274 23.10 -20.16 10.86
C ASP A 274 24.65 -20.18 10.84
N ILE A 275 25.31 -19.93 9.70
CA ILE A 275 26.78 -19.84 9.62
C ILE A 275 27.34 -18.58 10.31
N LEU A 276 26.57 -17.47 10.33
CA LEU A 276 26.96 -16.25 11.06
C LEU A 276 26.77 -16.43 12.58
N LYS A 277 25.74 -17.16 13.01
CA LYS A 277 25.53 -17.51 14.44
C LYS A 277 26.53 -18.53 14.98
N ALA A 278 27.04 -19.43 14.12
CA ALA A 278 28.02 -20.43 14.50
C ALA A 278 29.36 -19.84 15.00
N GLY A 279 29.65 -18.58 14.64
CA GLY A 279 30.92 -17.93 14.95
C GLY A 279 32.09 -18.47 14.12
N SER A 280 33.32 -18.17 14.54
CA SER A 280 34.53 -18.41 13.74
C SER A 280 34.82 -19.89 13.48
N ILE A 281 34.64 -20.32 12.23
CA ILE A 281 35.06 -21.63 11.74
C ILE A 281 36.51 -21.53 11.24
N LYS A 282 37.45 -22.15 11.95
CA LYS A 282 38.89 -22.10 11.63
C LYS A 282 39.20 -22.60 10.23
N ASN A 283 40.11 -21.90 9.53
CA ASN A 283 40.62 -22.24 8.20
C ASN A 283 39.50 -22.63 7.20
N SER A 284 38.49 -21.77 7.07
CA SER A 284 37.34 -22.01 6.18
C SER A 284 37.10 -20.85 5.22
N LEU A 285 37.01 -21.19 3.93
CA LEU A 285 36.51 -20.30 2.89
C LEU A 285 35.04 -20.64 2.63
N ILE A 286 34.17 -19.67 2.84
CA ILE A 286 32.73 -19.80 2.64
C ILE A 286 32.33 -19.12 1.32
N GLU A 287 31.54 -19.81 0.50
CA GLU A 287 30.79 -19.25 -0.62
C GLU A 287 29.34 -18.96 -0.18
N PRO A 288 28.96 -17.69 0.09
CA PRO A 288 27.60 -17.34 0.47
C PRO A 288 26.76 -16.85 -0.72
N LEU A 289 25.70 -17.58 -1.05
CA LEU A 289 24.73 -17.21 -2.09
C LEU A 289 23.37 -16.90 -1.46
N PHE A 290 22.95 -15.63 -1.44
CA PHE A 290 21.71 -15.24 -0.74
C PHE A 290 20.43 -15.82 -1.38
N CYS A 291 20.50 -16.22 -2.66
CA CYS A 291 19.44 -16.91 -3.37
C CYS A 291 19.58 -18.44 -3.18
N SER A 292 18.48 -19.13 -2.85
CA SER A 292 18.45 -20.59 -2.72
C SER A 292 18.76 -21.28 -4.04
N GLN A 293 19.66 -22.28 -4.04
CA GLN A 293 20.23 -22.91 -5.24
C GLN A 293 21.08 -21.98 -6.13
N GLY A 294 21.51 -20.82 -5.60
CA GLY A 294 22.43 -19.90 -6.28
C GLY A 294 21.76 -18.92 -7.24
N CYS A 295 22.55 -18.32 -8.13
CA CYS A 295 22.13 -17.25 -9.03
C CYS A 295 21.09 -17.67 -10.08
N ILE A 296 20.89 -18.98 -10.32
CA ILE A 296 19.84 -19.48 -11.24
C ILE A 296 18.40 -19.24 -10.74
N SER A 297 18.23 -18.91 -9.46
CA SER A 297 16.96 -18.47 -8.85
C SER A 297 16.95 -16.97 -8.53
N GLY A 298 17.90 -16.21 -9.09
CA GLY A 298 18.06 -14.79 -8.84
C GLY A 298 16.80 -13.98 -9.20
N PRO A 299 16.52 -12.88 -8.47
CA PRO A 299 15.25 -12.16 -8.56
C PRO A 299 15.05 -11.35 -9.86
N GLY A 300 16.02 -11.34 -10.77
CA GLY A 300 15.88 -10.82 -12.14
C GLY A 300 15.69 -11.95 -13.16
N THR A 301 14.98 -13.01 -12.78
CA THR A 301 14.66 -14.19 -13.62
C THR A 301 13.24 -14.74 -13.40
N LEU A 302 12.32 -13.89 -12.94
CA LEU A 302 10.96 -14.23 -12.54
C LEU A 302 10.05 -14.52 -13.74
N ASN A 303 10.32 -13.88 -14.88
CA ASN A 303 9.55 -14.06 -16.12
C ASN A 303 9.85 -15.39 -16.86
N PHE A 304 10.63 -16.29 -16.24
CA PHE A 304 11.00 -17.59 -16.79
C PHE A 304 10.29 -18.74 -16.06
N GLU A 305 9.26 -19.30 -16.69
CA GLU A 305 8.34 -20.32 -16.13
C GLU A 305 9.02 -21.66 -15.72
N SER A 306 10.24 -21.94 -16.15
CA SER A 306 10.89 -23.23 -15.84
C SER A 306 11.37 -23.32 -14.40
N SER A 307 11.02 -24.43 -13.74
CA SER A 307 11.46 -24.77 -12.37
C SER A 307 12.99 -24.67 -12.20
N ILE A 308 13.43 -24.36 -10.98
CA ILE A 308 14.84 -24.18 -10.63
C ILE A 308 15.65 -25.46 -10.96
N PHE A 309 15.07 -26.64 -10.73
CA PHE A 309 15.71 -27.91 -11.09
C PHE A 309 15.86 -28.08 -12.61
N HIS A 310 14.86 -27.73 -13.43
CA HIS A 310 15.04 -27.74 -14.89
C HIS A 310 16.10 -26.74 -15.36
N ARG A 311 16.21 -25.56 -14.72
CA ARG A 311 17.29 -24.59 -15.01
C ARG A 311 18.66 -25.21 -14.69
N LYS A 312 18.80 -25.89 -13.55
CA LYS A 312 20.03 -26.60 -13.14
C LYS A 312 20.39 -27.73 -14.12
N THR A 313 19.44 -28.63 -14.43
CA THR A 313 19.68 -29.77 -15.34
C THR A 313 20.18 -29.31 -16.71
N ARG A 314 19.57 -28.28 -17.32
CA ARG A 314 20.04 -27.71 -18.60
C ARG A 314 21.49 -27.26 -18.56
N MET A 315 21.93 -26.63 -17.46
CA MET A 315 23.32 -26.21 -17.32
C MET A 315 24.27 -27.42 -17.24
N LEU A 316 23.91 -28.46 -16.49
CA LEU A 316 24.70 -29.69 -16.40
C LEU A 316 24.81 -30.38 -17.78
N GLU A 317 23.69 -30.57 -18.47
CA GLU A 317 23.63 -31.14 -19.82
C GLU A 317 24.49 -30.37 -20.84
N LEU A 318 24.55 -29.04 -20.76
CA LEU A 318 25.39 -28.24 -21.64
C LEU A 318 26.88 -28.50 -21.39
N ILE A 319 27.30 -28.55 -20.12
CA ILE A 319 28.70 -28.77 -19.74
C ILE A 319 29.16 -30.19 -20.10
N GLU A 320 28.32 -31.20 -19.91
CA GLU A 320 28.63 -32.59 -20.29
C GLU A 320 28.81 -32.75 -21.81
N ASN A 321 27.99 -32.06 -22.61
CA ASN A 321 28.06 -32.14 -24.07
C ASN A 321 29.16 -31.28 -24.70
N GLU A 322 29.64 -30.22 -24.02
CA GLU A 322 30.71 -29.35 -24.54
C GLU A 322 32.11 -29.88 -24.19
N ASN A 323 32.60 -30.83 -24.98
CA ASN A 323 33.95 -31.41 -24.83
C ASN A 323 35.11 -30.50 -25.28
N LYS A 324 34.83 -29.28 -25.78
CA LYS A 324 35.84 -28.31 -26.23
C LYS A 324 35.42 -26.87 -25.89
N ARG A 325 35.85 -26.36 -24.74
CA ARG A 325 36.16 -24.93 -24.55
C ARG A 325 37.67 -24.88 -24.26
N GLU A 326 38.41 -24.11 -25.04
CA GLU A 326 39.88 -24.09 -24.95
C GLU A 326 40.35 -23.50 -23.62
N GLU A 327 41.43 -24.06 -23.05
CA GLU A 327 41.80 -23.85 -21.65
C GLU A 327 42.59 -22.56 -21.37
N GLN A 328 43.12 -21.91 -22.42
CA GLN A 328 44.07 -20.80 -22.29
C GLN A 328 43.51 -19.48 -22.80
N LEU A 329 42.94 -18.70 -21.88
CA LEU A 329 42.90 -17.25 -22.02
C LEU A 329 44.01 -16.65 -21.17
N ASN A 330 44.80 -15.76 -21.78
CA ASN A 330 45.72 -14.88 -21.06
C ASN A 330 44.90 -13.78 -20.35
N PHE A 331 44.14 -14.16 -19.32
CA PHE A 331 43.57 -13.19 -18.40
C PHE A 331 44.71 -12.49 -17.67
N ASN A 332 44.89 -11.20 -17.94
CA ASN A 332 45.95 -10.41 -17.34
C ASN A 332 45.39 -9.05 -16.93
N LEU A 333 45.40 -8.79 -15.62
CA LEU A 333 45.14 -7.48 -15.04
C LEU A 333 46.27 -7.13 -14.06
N PRO A 334 46.58 -5.84 -13.86
CA PRO A 334 47.47 -5.43 -12.77
C PRO A 334 46.87 -5.85 -11.42
N GLU A 335 47.69 -6.40 -10.52
CA GLU A 335 47.28 -6.89 -9.19
C GLU A 335 46.38 -5.90 -8.42
N ARG A 336 46.65 -4.58 -8.52
CA ARG A 336 45.83 -3.52 -7.89
C ARG A 336 44.36 -3.49 -8.36
N ASP A 337 44.10 -3.88 -9.60
CA ASP A 337 42.78 -3.76 -10.23
C ASP A 337 41.84 -4.93 -9.85
N TYR A 338 42.36 -5.96 -9.14
CA TYR A 338 41.60 -7.10 -8.61
C TYR A 338 40.78 -6.77 -7.36
N TYR A 339 41.20 -5.75 -6.59
CA TYR A 339 40.72 -5.53 -5.23
C TYR A 339 39.62 -4.48 -5.13
N ARG A 340 38.87 -4.54 -4.02
CA ARG A 340 37.87 -3.56 -3.61
C ARG A 340 37.77 -3.49 -2.07
N TYR A 341 37.10 -2.47 -1.58
CA TYR A 341 36.89 -2.23 -0.16
C TYR A 341 35.42 -2.35 0.21
N PHE A 342 35.16 -2.67 1.47
CA PHE A 342 33.82 -2.79 2.05
C PHE A 342 33.67 -1.75 3.18
N LYS A 343 32.45 -1.25 3.38
CA LYS A 343 32.14 -0.18 4.34
C LYS A 343 31.07 -0.68 5.32
N ALA A 344 31.30 -0.52 6.62
CA ALA A 344 30.30 -0.83 7.63
C ALA A 344 29.33 0.35 7.78
N PHE A 345 28.01 0.09 7.73
CA PHE A 345 26.95 1.10 7.82
C PHE A 345 26.07 0.86 9.05
N SER A 346 26.18 1.74 10.05
CA SER A 346 25.38 1.70 11.28
C SER A 346 23.91 2.09 11.03
N ILE A 347 23.06 1.12 10.70
CA ILE A 347 21.62 1.34 10.49
C ILE A 347 20.83 1.43 11.81
N ASP A 348 21.25 0.68 12.84
CA ASP A 348 20.47 0.52 14.08
C ASP A 348 21.38 0.54 15.34
N THR A 349 22.02 1.68 15.62
CA THR A 349 22.86 1.88 16.83
C THR A 349 22.12 2.42 18.05
N GLU A 350 20.94 3.03 17.89
CA GLU A 350 20.16 3.53 19.02
C GLU A 350 19.33 2.41 19.66
N GLU A 351 19.67 2.06 20.91
CA GLU A 351 18.77 1.31 21.78
C GLU A 351 17.54 2.16 22.10
N ILE A 352 16.37 1.64 21.77
CA ILE A 352 15.09 2.30 22.07
C ILE A 352 14.79 2.10 23.56
N PRO A 353 14.55 3.18 24.33
CA PRO A 353 14.14 3.10 25.72
C PRO A 353 12.84 2.28 25.93
N GLU A 354 12.83 1.43 26.94
CA GLU A 354 11.75 0.46 27.21
C GLU A 354 10.41 1.15 27.58
N ASP A 355 10.45 2.36 28.13
CA ASP A 355 9.28 3.22 28.36
C ASP A 355 8.53 3.55 27.06
N LYS A 356 9.26 3.94 26.00
CA LYS A 356 8.65 4.19 24.68
C LYS A 356 8.04 2.92 24.07
N ILE A 357 8.67 1.76 24.28
CA ILE A 357 8.14 0.47 23.84
C ILE A 357 6.83 0.15 24.58
N ARG A 358 6.79 0.39 25.89
CA ARG A 358 5.57 0.23 26.71
C ARG A 358 4.46 1.17 26.27
N GLU A 359 4.76 2.42 25.93
CA GLU A 359 3.76 3.37 25.41
C GLU A 359 3.04 2.83 24.15
N VAL A 360 3.79 2.33 23.16
CA VAL A 360 3.21 1.77 21.93
C VAL A 360 2.41 0.47 22.22
N LEU A 361 2.88 -0.36 23.15
CA LEU A 361 2.13 -1.54 23.60
C LEU A 361 0.84 -1.14 24.33
N ALA A 362 0.84 -0.05 25.10
CA ALA A 362 -0.35 0.51 25.75
C ALA A 362 -1.39 0.98 24.72
N ARG A 363 -0.98 1.78 23.72
CA ARG A 363 -1.87 2.26 22.63
C ARG A 363 -2.58 1.13 21.89
N THR A 364 -1.89 -0.01 21.70
CA THR A 364 -2.45 -1.19 21.02
C THR A 364 -3.20 -2.17 21.95
N GLY A 365 -3.26 -1.89 23.25
CA GLY A 365 -3.92 -2.72 24.27
C GLY A 365 -3.17 -4.04 24.51
N LYS A 366 -1.86 -3.94 24.78
CA LYS A 366 -0.90 -5.04 24.97
C LYS A 366 0.08 -4.81 26.14
N GLU A 367 -0.32 -4.04 27.14
CA GLU A 367 0.47 -3.79 28.36
C GLU A 367 0.82 -5.12 29.05
N ASP A 368 -0.20 -5.96 29.31
CA ASP A 368 0.00 -7.33 29.77
C ASP A 368 0.69 -8.19 28.71
N GLU A 369 1.70 -8.96 29.14
CA GLU A 369 2.41 -9.91 28.29
C GLU A 369 1.47 -10.98 27.71
N LYS A 370 0.40 -11.35 28.42
CA LYS A 370 -0.64 -12.27 27.92
C LYS A 370 -1.33 -11.78 26.64
N ASN A 371 -1.38 -10.46 26.43
CA ASN A 371 -1.94 -9.83 25.22
C ASN A 371 -0.90 -9.66 24.09
N GLN A 372 0.37 -9.96 24.35
CA GLN A 372 1.46 -9.91 23.35
C GLN A 372 1.53 -11.23 22.56
N LEU A 373 0.48 -11.50 21.78
CA LEU A 373 0.28 -12.78 21.06
C LEU A 373 1.41 -13.21 20.09
N ASN A 374 2.31 -12.30 19.71
CA ASN A 374 3.47 -12.55 18.83
C ASN A 374 3.13 -13.34 17.54
N CYS A 375 1.95 -13.09 16.97
CA CYS A 375 1.36 -13.93 15.92
C CYS A 375 1.87 -13.68 14.48
N GLY A 376 2.89 -12.84 14.28
CA GLY A 376 3.47 -12.55 12.95
C GLY A 376 2.61 -11.78 11.94
N ALA A 377 1.28 -11.68 12.15
CA ALA A 377 0.33 -11.17 11.16
C ALA A 377 0.69 -9.78 10.59
N CYS A 378 1.13 -8.87 11.47
CA CYS A 378 1.51 -7.49 11.16
C CYS A 378 2.89 -7.32 10.49
N GLY A 379 3.61 -8.39 10.15
CA GLY A 379 4.92 -8.30 9.49
C GLY A 379 6.14 -8.53 10.39
N TYR A 380 5.97 -8.43 11.71
CA TYR A 380 7.04 -8.54 12.71
C TYR A 380 6.82 -9.76 13.59
N ASP A 381 7.92 -10.36 14.04
CA ASP A 381 7.89 -11.70 14.63
C ASP A 381 7.50 -11.61 16.12
N THR A 382 7.74 -10.47 16.76
CA THR A 382 7.23 -10.14 18.11
C THR A 382 6.48 -8.80 18.17
N CYS A 383 5.61 -8.65 19.18
CA CYS A 383 4.93 -7.37 19.47
C CYS A 383 5.92 -6.27 19.86
N ARG A 384 7.03 -6.63 20.51
CA ARG A 384 8.13 -5.71 20.87
C ARG A 384 8.90 -5.23 19.63
N GLU A 385 9.20 -6.08 18.66
CA GLU A 385 9.75 -5.66 17.36
C GLU A 385 8.82 -4.71 16.62
N LYS A 386 7.52 -5.03 16.57
CA LYS A 386 6.50 -4.16 15.97
C LYS A 386 6.51 -2.79 16.64
N ALA A 387 6.54 -2.72 17.97
CA ALA A 387 6.61 -1.47 18.73
C ALA A 387 7.89 -0.67 18.43
N LYS A 388 9.06 -1.34 18.42
CA LYS A 388 10.33 -0.72 18.00
C LYS A 388 10.27 -0.15 16.57
N ALA A 389 9.61 -0.85 15.65
CA ALA A 389 9.43 -0.37 14.28
C ALA A 389 8.47 0.81 14.15
N VAL A 390 7.41 0.88 14.98
CA VAL A 390 6.54 2.06 15.07
C VAL A 390 7.31 3.28 15.55
N ILE A 391 8.15 3.13 16.58
CA ILE A 391 9.00 4.21 17.12
C ILE A 391 9.99 4.74 16.08
N LYS A 392 10.52 3.85 15.22
CA LYS A 392 11.39 4.22 14.08
C LYS A 392 10.62 4.77 12.87
N GLY A 393 9.30 4.94 12.96
CA GLY A 393 8.45 5.39 11.86
C GLY A 393 8.46 4.45 10.65
N LEU A 394 8.77 3.17 10.85
CA LEU A 394 8.77 2.13 9.82
C LEU A 394 7.40 1.45 9.68
N ALA A 395 6.49 1.67 10.64
CA ALA A 395 5.30 0.87 10.81
C ALA A 395 4.22 1.65 11.58
N GLU A 396 2.94 1.31 11.37
CA GLU A 396 1.78 2.02 11.94
C GLU A 396 1.03 1.15 12.97
N ASP A 397 0.40 1.73 14.00
CA ASP A 397 -0.28 0.96 15.06
C ASP A 397 -1.43 0.10 14.48
N GLU A 398 -2.10 0.64 13.47
CA GLU A 398 -3.16 0.08 12.65
C GLU A 398 -2.76 -1.21 11.92
N MET A 399 -1.47 -1.52 11.75
CA MET A 399 -1.07 -2.80 11.14
C MET A 399 -1.37 -4.01 12.04
N CYS A 400 -1.73 -3.80 13.31
CA CYS A 400 -2.05 -4.88 14.24
C CYS A 400 -3.50 -5.35 14.07
N ILE A 401 -3.72 -6.45 13.33
CA ILE A 401 -5.06 -7.00 13.03
C ILE A 401 -5.98 -7.15 14.28
N PRO A 402 -5.55 -7.73 15.43
CA PRO A 402 -6.40 -7.78 16.63
C PRO A 402 -6.73 -6.41 17.23
N TYR A 403 -5.84 -5.42 17.08
CA TYR A 403 -6.11 -4.05 17.52
C TYR A 403 -7.11 -3.37 16.58
N MET A 404 -6.91 -3.46 15.27
CA MET A 404 -7.84 -2.88 14.28
C MET A 404 -9.24 -3.47 14.36
N ARG A 405 -9.36 -4.78 14.58
CA ARG A 405 -10.66 -5.42 14.80
C ARG A 405 -11.39 -4.79 16.00
N ARG A 406 -10.72 -4.71 17.16
CA ARG A 406 -11.27 -4.08 18.37
C ARG A 406 -11.55 -2.58 18.18
N LEU A 407 -10.79 -1.89 17.34
CA LEU A 407 -10.98 -0.48 17.03
C LEU A 407 -12.18 -0.25 16.10
N ALA A 408 -12.40 -1.14 15.13
CA ALA A 408 -13.56 -1.11 14.24
C ALA A 408 -14.86 -1.41 15.02
N GLU A 409 -14.87 -2.51 15.80
CA GLU A 409 -15.99 -2.88 16.68
C GLU A 409 -16.38 -1.68 17.59
N LYS A 410 -15.42 -1.14 18.37
CA LYS A 410 -15.66 0.01 19.26
C LYS A 410 -16.06 1.32 18.56
N ARG A 411 -15.79 1.50 17.27
CA ARG A 411 -16.20 2.71 16.52
C ARG A 411 -17.68 2.65 16.18
N SER A 412 -18.17 1.51 15.69
CA SER A 412 -19.59 1.28 15.42
C SER A 412 -20.43 1.40 16.69
N ASP A 413 -20.02 0.70 17.76
CA ASP A 413 -20.72 0.74 19.07
C ASP A 413 -20.89 2.18 19.59
N LYS A 414 -19.83 3.00 19.49
CA LYS A 414 -19.85 4.39 19.96
C LYS A 414 -20.76 5.30 19.14
N ILE A 415 -20.95 5.03 17.84
CA ILE A 415 -21.87 5.79 17.00
C ILE A 415 -23.31 5.42 17.37
N ILE A 416 -23.59 4.13 17.53
CA ILE A 416 -24.91 3.61 17.91
C ILE A 416 -25.31 4.11 19.32
N GLU A 417 -24.45 3.94 20.34
CA GLU A 417 -24.72 4.35 21.73
C GLU A 417 -24.75 5.88 21.95
N LYS A 418 -24.26 6.70 21.01
CA LYS A 418 -24.36 8.17 21.05
C LYS A 418 -25.38 8.77 20.08
N SER A 419 -26.08 7.95 19.30
CA SER A 419 -27.18 8.42 18.46
C SER A 419 -28.30 9.00 19.33
N PRO A 420 -28.81 10.22 19.07
CA PRO A 420 -29.97 10.76 19.78
C PRO A 420 -31.28 10.02 19.43
N ASN A 421 -31.29 9.28 18.31
CA ASN A 421 -32.40 8.43 17.92
C ASN A 421 -32.30 7.08 18.66
N GLY A 422 -33.43 6.54 19.10
CA GLY A 422 -33.50 5.18 19.62
C GLY A 422 -33.24 4.17 18.51
N ILE A 423 -32.28 3.27 18.69
CA ILE A 423 -31.92 2.21 17.74
C ILE A 423 -32.08 0.86 18.42
N VAL A 424 -32.77 -0.06 17.72
CA VAL A 424 -32.88 -1.48 18.08
C VAL A 424 -32.48 -2.34 16.88
N ILE A 425 -31.76 -3.44 17.17
CA ILE A 425 -31.31 -4.44 16.20
C ILE A 425 -31.99 -5.77 16.54
N LEU A 426 -32.65 -6.38 15.57
CA LEU A 426 -33.38 -7.64 15.72
C LEU A 426 -32.86 -8.71 14.75
N ASN A 427 -33.02 -9.98 15.10
CA ASN A 427 -32.85 -11.10 14.16
C ASN A 427 -34.13 -11.40 13.36
N GLU A 428 -34.10 -12.38 12.44
CA GLU A 428 -35.27 -12.81 11.66
C GLU A 428 -36.43 -13.40 12.50
N LYS A 429 -36.22 -13.68 13.78
CA LYS A 429 -37.27 -14.11 14.74
C LYS A 429 -37.81 -12.94 15.58
N LEU A 430 -37.42 -11.70 15.26
CA LEU A 430 -37.73 -10.48 16.00
C LEU A 430 -37.24 -10.49 17.45
N GLU A 431 -36.22 -11.29 17.77
CA GLU A 431 -35.53 -11.29 19.06
C GLU A 431 -34.50 -10.15 19.08
N ILE A 432 -34.42 -9.43 20.19
CA ILE A 432 -33.56 -8.25 20.35
C ILE A 432 -32.09 -8.69 20.46
N LEU A 433 -31.28 -8.30 19.46
CA LEU A 433 -29.83 -8.51 19.45
C LEU A 433 -29.09 -7.39 20.18
N ASP A 434 -29.47 -6.12 19.94
CA ASP A 434 -28.89 -4.96 20.63
C ASP A 434 -29.84 -3.75 20.69
N ILE A 435 -29.60 -2.84 21.64
CA ILE A 435 -30.35 -1.59 21.86
C ILE A 435 -29.43 -0.46 22.36
N ASN A 436 -29.57 0.74 21.79
CA ASN A 436 -28.81 1.91 22.23
C ASN A 436 -29.44 2.66 23.42
N ASN A 437 -28.68 3.53 24.08
CA ASN A 437 -29.12 4.30 25.27
C ASN A 437 -30.41 5.08 25.01
N SER A 438 -30.52 5.77 23.88
CA SER A 438 -31.75 6.51 23.53
C SER A 438 -32.97 5.59 23.42
N PHE A 439 -32.85 4.35 22.93
CA PHE A 439 -33.95 3.39 22.91
C PHE A 439 -34.31 2.90 24.32
N LYS A 440 -33.29 2.63 25.16
CA LYS A 440 -33.46 2.30 26.59
C LYS A 440 -34.22 3.41 27.34
N GLU A 441 -33.90 4.67 27.07
CA GLU A 441 -34.55 5.84 27.66
C GLU A 441 -35.97 6.08 27.11
N MET A 442 -36.17 5.99 25.79
CA MET A 442 -37.48 6.20 25.13
C MET A 442 -38.53 5.16 25.54
N PHE A 443 -38.15 3.89 25.68
CA PHE A 443 -39.07 2.77 25.95
C PHE A 443 -38.89 2.13 27.33
N GLY A 444 -38.16 2.78 28.25
CA GLY A 444 -38.00 2.35 29.64
C GLY A 444 -37.39 0.96 29.83
N CYS A 445 -36.63 0.46 28.85
CA CYS A 445 -36.09 -0.90 28.84
C CYS A 445 -34.62 -0.96 29.26
N SER A 446 -34.10 -2.17 29.50
CA SER A 446 -32.73 -2.41 29.95
C SER A 446 -32.07 -3.56 29.19
N LYS A 447 -30.77 -3.80 29.43
CA LYS A 447 -30.05 -4.96 28.83
C LYS A 447 -30.65 -6.32 29.20
N SER A 448 -31.57 -6.40 30.16
CA SER A 448 -32.36 -7.62 30.43
C SER A 448 -33.44 -7.93 29.38
N SER A 449 -33.61 -7.07 28.37
CA SER A 449 -34.46 -7.31 27.20
C SER A 449 -33.74 -7.99 26.04
N LEU A 450 -32.40 -8.10 26.07
CA LEU A 450 -31.64 -8.82 25.05
C LEU A 450 -32.05 -10.29 24.98
N GLY A 451 -32.20 -10.82 23.77
CA GLY A 451 -32.70 -12.18 23.52
C GLY A 451 -34.21 -12.38 23.73
N LYS A 452 -34.98 -11.34 24.08
CA LYS A 452 -36.45 -11.40 24.13
C LYS A 452 -37.05 -10.90 22.81
N HIS A 453 -38.27 -11.37 22.51
CA HIS A 453 -39.03 -10.91 21.36
C HIS A 453 -39.46 -9.43 21.51
N ILE A 454 -39.38 -8.64 20.43
CA ILE A 454 -39.63 -7.19 20.46
C ILE A 454 -41.05 -6.81 20.90
N SER A 455 -42.03 -7.71 20.73
CA SER A 455 -43.42 -7.55 21.22
C SER A 455 -43.54 -7.36 22.73
N THR A 456 -42.47 -7.62 23.49
CA THR A 456 -42.40 -7.31 24.93
C THR A 456 -42.20 -5.82 25.24
N ILE A 457 -41.91 -4.99 24.22
CA ILE A 457 -41.66 -3.55 24.35
C ILE A 457 -42.58 -2.76 23.41
N ILE A 458 -42.70 -3.16 22.14
CA ILE A 458 -43.48 -2.46 21.11
C ILE A 458 -44.14 -3.44 20.14
N ASP A 459 -45.25 -3.02 19.54
CA ASP A 459 -45.97 -3.73 18.48
C ASP A 459 -45.01 -4.17 17.32
N PRO A 460 -44.90 -5.47 17.02
CA PRO A 460 -44.00 -6.00 15.99
C PRO A 460 -44.47 -5.79 14.55
N ASP A 461 -45.73 -5.37 14.32
CA ASP A 461 -46.34 -5.20 12.98
C ASP A 461 -45.44 -4.46 11.93
N PRO A 462 -44.72 -3.37 12.27
CA PRO A 462 -43.83 -2.72 11.31
C PRO A 462 -42.63 -3.59 10.91
N MET A 463 -42.10 -4.38 11.85
CA MET A 463 -40.91 -5.23 11.67
C MET A 463 -41.27 -6.50 10.90
N GLU A 464 -42.46 -7.07 11.15
CA GLU A 464 -43.00 -8.19 10.37
C GLU A 464 -43.19 -7.81 8.89
N LYS A 465 -43.72 -6.61 8.61
CA LYS A 465 -43.89 -6.10 7.23
C LYS A 465 -42.56 -5.94 6.49
N VAL A 466 -41.53 -5.46 7.18
CA VAL A 466 -40.18 -5.34 6.62
C VAL A 466 -39.54 -6.72 6.41
N LEU A 467 -39.75 -7.68 7.32
CA LEU A 467 -39.24 -9.05 7.19
C LEU A 467 -39.86 -9.81 6.00
N VAL A 468 -41.14 -9.54 5.68
CA VAL A 468 -41.84 -10.14 4.53
C VAL A 468 -41.43 -9.48 3.21
N SER A 469 -41.32 -8.15 3.17
CA SER A 469 -40.96 -7.41 1.94
C SER A 469 -39.46 -7.46 1.60
N LYS A 470 -38.60 -7.57 2.62
CA LYS A 470 -37.11 -7.62 2.59
C LYS A 470 -36.38 -6.45 1.90
N ARG A 471 -37.08 -5.60 1.14
CA ARG A 471 -36.51 -4.46 0.39
C ARG A 471 -37.15 -3.11 0.68
N ASP A 472 -38.36 -3.10 1.21
CA ASP A 472 -39.08 -1.85 1.49
C ASP A 472 -38.67 -1.31 2.86
N VAL A 473 -38.34 -0.01 2.90
CA VAL A 473 -38.15 0.72 4.15
C VAL A 473 -39.53 1.11 4.67
N TYR A 474 -39.91 0.61 5.85
CA TYR A 474 -41.13 1.06 6.51
C TYR A 474 -40.85 2.40 7.21
N GLU A 475 -41.55 3.45 6.81
CA GLU A 475 -41.50 4.74 7.49
C GLU A 475 -42.89 5.21 7.90
N LYS A 476 -43.06 5.56 9.19
CA LYS A 476 -44.33 6.08 9.70
C LYS A 476 -44.17 6.83 11.02
N THR A 477 -44.90 7.93 11.18
CA THR A 477 -45.13 8.49 12.52
C THR A 477 -46.10 7.60 13.30
N ARG A 478 -45.67 7.02 14.42
CA ARG A 478 -46.54 6.37 15.40
C ARG A 478 -46.58 7.19 16.70
N LYS A 479 -47.73 7.14 17.38
CA LYS A 479 -47.89 7.57 18.76
C LYS A 479 -47.86 6.32 19.64
N PHE A 480 -47.05 6.35 20.69
CA PHE A 480 -46.93 5.31 21.69
C PHE A 480 -47.54 5.85 22.98
N ASP A 481 -48.82 5.58 23.18
CA ASP A 481 -49.61 6.16 24.28
C ASP A 481 -49.08 5.75 25.66
N ASP A 482 -48.70 4.47 25.83
CA ASP A 482 -48.13 3.93 27.07
C ASP A 482 -46.81 4.62 27.50
N TYR A 483 -46.11 5.21 26.54
CA TYR A 483 -44.83 5.91 26.72
C TYR A 483 -44.96 7.44 26.59
N ASN A 484 -46.17 7.97 26.35
CA ASN A 484 -46.45 9.40 26.08
C ASN A 484 -45.55 10.01 24.98
N LEU A 485 -45.18 9.19 23.99
CA LEU A 485 -44.13 9.45 23.03
C LEU A 485 -44.68 9.46 21.59
N ILE A 486 -44.19 10.36 20.74
CA ILE A 486 -44.50 10.40 19.31
C ILE A 486 -43.19 10.26 18.54
N CYS A 487 -42.98 9.10 17.94
CA CYS A 487 -41.79 8.83 17.15
C CYS A 487 -42.09 8.83 15.65
N TYR A 488 -41.15 9.36 14.86
CA TYR A 488 -40.96 8.90 13.49
C TYR A 488 -40.21 7.56 13.56
N GLN A 489 -40.86 6.49 13.12
CA GLN A 489 -40.29 5.15 13.09
C GLN A 489 -39.84 4.83 11.66
N LEU A 490 -38.57 4.43 11.53
CA LEU A 490 -37.94 3.96 10.31
C LEU A 490 -37.47 2.52 10.55
N VAL A 491 -37.90 1.56 9.74
CA VAL A 491 -37.52 0.14 9.87
C VAL A 491 -37.07 -0.39 8.52
N TYR A 492 -35.93 -1.09 8.50
CA TYR A 492 -35.37 -1.68 7.27
C TYR A 492 -34.61 -2.97 7.57
N TYR A 493 -34.44 -3.81 6.54
CA TYR A 493 -33.73 -5.09 6.61
C TYR A 493 -32.34 -4.98 5.97
N LEU A 494 -31.34 -5.62 6.59
CA LEU A 494 -29.97 -5.70 6.09
C LEU A 494 -29.76 -7.10 5.47
N GLU A 495 -29.90 -7.20 4.14
CA GLU A 495 -29.88 -8.48 3.40
C GLU A 495 -28.63 -9.33 3.69
N ASN A 496 -27.44 -8.71 3.80
CA ASN A 496 -26.16 -9.41 4.03
C ASN A 496 -25.99 -9.93 5.46
N GLU A 497 -26.73 -9.39 6.43
CA GLU A 497 -26.52 -9.61 7.86
C GLU A 497 -27.69 -10.36 8.52
N HIS A 498 -28.78 -10.57 7.77
CA HIS A 498 -30.03 -11.19 8.21
C HIS A 498 -30.64 -10.51 9.46
N GLN A 499 -30.56 -9.18 9.51
CA GLN A 499 -30.97 -8.35 10.64
C GLN A 499 -31.98 -7.29 10.24
N ILE A 500 -32.85 -6.90 11.17
CA ILE A 500 -33.78 -5.78 11.03
C ILE A 500 -33.30 -4.65 11.95
N ILE A 501 -33.19 -3.44 11.41
CA ILE A 501 -32.88 -2.24 12.17
C ILE A 501 -34.16 -1.42 12.33
N GLY A 502 -34.50 -1.06 13.56
CA GLY A 502 -35.53 -0.08 13.89
C GLY A 502 -34.91 1.19 14.45
N VAL A 503 -35.18 2.33 13.82
CA VAL A 503 -34.76 3.67 14.26
C VAL A 503 -35.99 4.50 14.64
N PHE A 504 -35.93 5.12 15.81
CA PHE A 504 -37.02 5.86 16.44
C PHE A 504 -36.54 7.28 16.75
N ILE A 505 -37.14 8.26 16.08
CA ILE A 505 -36.81 9.68 16.23
C ILE A 505 -37.93 10.34 17.02
N ASP A 506 -37.66 10.83 18.23
CA ASP A 506 -38.66 11.56 19.01
C ASP A 506 -38.97 12.93 18.37
N ILE A 507 -40.23 13.12 17.99
CA ILE A 507 -40.76 14.37 17.41
C ILE A 507 -41.89 14.95 18.27
N THR A 508 -41.99 14.53 19.54
CA THR A 508 -43.08 14.90 20.46
C THR A 508 -43.13 16.40 20.72
N SER A 509 -41.98 17.04 20.91
CA SER A 509 -41.88 18.49 21.14
C SER A 509 -42.28 19.30 19.91
N GLU A 510 -41.77 18.93 18.74
CA GLU A 510 -42.08 19.58 17.46
C GLU A 510 -43.57 19.48 17.12
N LYS A 511 -44.17 18.29 17.32
CA LYS A 511 -45.59 18.09 17.03
C LYS A 511 -46.48 18.83 18.02
N LYS A 512 -46.18 18.79 19.32
CA LYS A 512 -46.87 19.61 20.34
C LYS A 512 -46.78 21.11 20.04
N ASN A 513 -45.63 21.61 19.60
CA ASN A 513 -45.48 23.01 19.18
C ASN A 513 -46.30 23.34 17.94
N LYS A 514 -46.31 22.45 16.92
CA LYS A 514 -47.08 22.61 15.69
C LYS A 514 -48.59 22.62 15.94
N ASP A 515 -49.07 21.77 16.84
CA ASP A 515 -50.50 21.72 17.20
C ASP A 515 -50.90 22.89 18.11
N ARG A 516 -50.06 23.32 19.07
CA ARG A 516 -50.26 24.57 19.82
C ARG A 516 -50.31 25.82 18.92
N LEU A 517 -49.48 25.87 17.88
CA LEU A 517 -49.52 26.91 16.86
C LEU A 517 -50.83 26.91 16.04
N LYS A 518 -51.43 25.74 15.79
CA LYS A 518 -52.77 25.65 15.17
C LYS A 518 -53.85 26.17 16.11
N GLU A 519 -53.84 25.79 17.39
CA GLU A 519 -54.81 26.29 18.38
C GLU A 519 -54.77 27.82 18.51
N ILE A 520 -53.57 28.41 18.60
CA ILE A 520 -53.39 29.87 18.66
C ILE A 520 -53.94 30.53 17.38
N LYS A 521 -53.68 29.95 16.20
CA LYS A 521 -54.25 30.45 14.94
C LYS A 521 -55.77 30.34 14.88
N SER A 522 -56.35 29.24 15.37
CA SER A 522 -57.82 29.09 15.44
C SER A 522 -58.42 30.18 16.33
N LYS A 523 -57.94 30.33 17.56
CA LYS A 523 -58.43 31.35 18.50
C LYS A 523 -58.29 32.77 17.97
N ALA A 524 -57.22 33.06 17.23
CA ALA A 524 -57.04 34.37 16.59
C ALA A 524 -58.03 34.62 15.44
N ILE A 525 -58.43 33.58 14.70
CA ILE A 525 -59.50 33.66 13.68
C ILE A 525 -60.86 33.86 14.35
N ASP A 526 -61.15 33.12 15.41
CA ASP A 526 -62.41 33.21 16.17
C ASP A 526 -62.58 34.64 16.74
N GLN A 527 -61.53 35.20 17.36
CA GLN A 527 -61.52 36.59 17.86
C GLN A 527 -61.64 37.64 16.75
N ALA A 528 -61.08 37.38 15.56
CA ALA A 528 -61.26 38.27 14.41
C ALA A 528 -62.71 38.25 13.90
N HIS A 529 -63.38 37.09 13.95
CA HIS A 529 -64.81 36.98 13.65
C HIS A 529 -65.69 37.73 14.65
N GLU A 530 -65.47 37.57 15.96
CA GLU A 530 -66.20 38.34 17.00
C GLU A 530 -66.05 39.85 16.81
N LEU A 531 -64.83 40.32 16.51
CA LEU A 531 -64.57 41.75 16.25
C LEU A 531 -65.28 42.25 14.99
N LEU A 532 -65.37 41.44 13.93
CA LEU A 532 -66.09 41.79 12.71
C LEU A 532 -67.61 41.87 12.96
N GLU A 533 -68.19 40.91 13.69
CA GLU A 533 -69.61 40.97 14.07
C GLU A 533 -69.91 42.20 14.93
N HIS A 534 -69.05 42.51 15.90
CA HIS A 534 -69.22 43.70 16.73
C HIS A 534 -69.12 45.01 15.93
N GLN A 535 -68.20 45.10 14.95
CA GLN A 535 -68.11 46.26 14.04
C GLN A 535 -69.36 46.41 13.17
N ILE A 536 -69.93 45.30 12.67
CA ILE A 536 -71.20 45.32 11.93
C ILE A 536 -72.35 45.81 12.82
N GLU A 537 -72.43 45.34 14.06
CA GLU A 537 -73.47 45.74 15.01
C GLU A 537 -73.36 47.23 15.41
N VAL A 538 -72.13 47.74 15.60
CA VAL A 538 -71.86 49.16 15.86
C VAL A 538 -72.20 50.01 14.63
N ALA A 539 -71.87 49.56 13.42
CA ALA A 539 -72.23 50.27 12.18
C ALA A 539 -73.76 50.35 11.98
N GLN A 540 -74.50 49.28 12.30
CA GLN A 540 -75.97 49.30 12.29
C GLN A 540 -76.53 50.30 13.31
N LYS A 541 -76.01 50.33 14.54
CA LYS A 541 -76.39 51.33 15.56
C LYS A 541 -76.09 52.76 15.11
N MET A 542 -74.91 53.02 14.52
CA MET A 542 -74.57 54.33 13.94
C MET A 542 -75.51 54.72 12.79
N THR A 543 -75.90 53.77 11.94
CA THR A 543 -76.82 54.01 10.82
C THR A 543 -78.21 54.44 11.33
N ASN A 544 -78.72 53.82 12.39
CA ASN A 544 -79.96 54.27 13.07
C ASN A 544 -79.83 55.68 13.65
N TYR A 545 -78.73 55.98 14.35
CA TYR A 545 -78.48 57.33 14.90
C TYR A 545 -78.35 58.40 13.82
N LEU A 546 -77.69 58.10 12.70
CA LEU A 546 -77.60 58.98 11.53
C LEU A 546 -78.98 59.18 10.88
N GLY A 547 -79.78 58.13 10.76
CA GLY A 547 -81.17 58.22 10.29
C GLY A 547 -82.02 59.17 11.14
N GLU A 548 -81.99 59.01 12.47
CA GLU A 548 -82.69 59.92 13.39
C GLU A 548 -82.18 61.37 13.30
N SER A 549 -80.86 61.56 13.26
CA SER A 549 -80.24 62.88 13.19
C SER A 549 -80.61 63.60 11.89
N THR A 550 -80.57 62.89 10.76
CA THR A 550 -80.95 63.42 9.45
C THR A 550 -82.43 63.79 9.41
N ALA A 551 -83.32 62.95 9.94
CA ALA A 551 -84.75 63.26 10.05
C ALA A 551 -85.04 64.49 10.94
N LYS A 552 -84.30 64.66 12.04
CA LYS A 552 -84.37 65.87 12.89
C LYS A 552 -83.87 67.11 12.14
N GLY A 553 -82.77 66.99 11.40
CA GLY A 553 -82.22 68.06 10.56
C GLY A 553 -83.16 68.49 9.44
N GLU A 554 -83.73 67.55 8.69
CA GLU A 554 -84.68 67.83 7.61
C GLU A 554 -85.94 68.55 8.12
N LYS A 555 -86.43 68.16 9.31
CA LYS A 555 -87.57 68.79 9.99
C LYS A 555 -87.26 70.22 10.45
N LEU A 556 -86.03 70.50 10.86
CA LEU A 556 -85.54 71.85 11.18
C LEU A 556 -85.42 72.73 9.92
N VAL A 557 -84.84 72.19 8.84
CA VAL A 557 -84.69 72.91 7.56
C VAL A 557 -86.06 73.24 6.95
N LYS A 558 -87.02 72.31 6.94
CA LYS A 558 -88.40 72.58 6.51
C LYS A 558 -89.03 73.72 7.32
N LYS A 559 -88.81 73.77 8.64
CA LYS A 559 -89.31 74.85 9.50
C LYS A 559 -88.67 76.22 9.18
N LEU A 560 -87.38 76.25 8.85
CA LEU A 560 -86.68 77.47 8.42
C LEU A 560 -87.15 77.97 7.05
N ILE A 561 -87.47 77.05 6.12
CA ILE A 561 -88.05 77.38 4.81
C ILE A 561 -89.47 77.97 4.96
N GLU A 562 -90.28 77.47 5.90
CA GLU A 562 -91.60 78.05 6.20
C GLU A 562 -91.50 79.47 6.81
N ILE A 563 -90.49 79.74 7.65
CA ILE A 563 -90.25 81.06 8.24
C ILE A 563 -89.79 82.05 7.16
N THR A 564 -88.79 81.69 6.35
CA THR A 564 -88.28 82.57 5.28
C THR A 564 -89.28 82.81 4.15
N LYS A 565 -90.21 81.87 3.88
CA LYS A 565 -91.36 82.14 3.00
C LYS A 565 -92.35 83.17 3.56
N LYS A 566 -92.50 83.26 4.90
CA LYS A 566 -93.36 84.28 5.52
C LYS A 566 -92.71 85.67 5.60
N GLU A 567 -91.39 85.76 5.56
CA GLU A 567 -90.67 87.05 5.55
C GLU A 567 -90.52 87.65 4.14
N SER A 568 -90.60 86.83 3.09
CA SER A 568 -90.43 87.28 1.69
C SER A 568 -91.69 87.88 1.04
N GLU A 569 -92.87 87.75 1.64
CA GLU A 569 -94.11 88.37 1.13
C GLU A 569 -94.28 89.85 1.53
N ASN A 570 -93.42 90.42 2.38
CA ASN A 570 -93.71 91.68 3.08
C ASN A 570 -92.76 92.87 2.77
N LYS A 571 -91.87 92.75 1.78
CA LYS A 571 -91.02 93.87 1.30
C LYS A 571 -90.77 93.85 -0.21
N SER A 572 -91.78 94.26 -0.97
CA SER A 572 -91.58 94.87 -2.31
C SER A 572 -92.59 95.99 -2.56
N SER A 573 -92.16 97.22 -2.28
CA SER A 573 -92.75 98.47 -2.78
C SER A 573 -91.64 99.53 -2.77
N PHE A 574 -91.52 100.30 -3.84
CA PHE A 574 -90.37 101.14 -4.25
C PHE A 574 -89.15 100.31 -4.72
N GLU A 575 -88.72 100.27 -6.00
CA GLU A 575 -88.53 101.30 -7.07
C GLU A 575 -87.35 102.26 -6.79
N LEU A 576 -86.48 102.65 -7.76
CA LEU A 576 -86.01 102.09 -9.06
C LEU A 576 -84.75 102.92 -9.47
N GLU A 577 -84.15 102.64 -10.64
CA GLU A 577 -83.02 103.37 -11.28
C GLU A 577 -81.64 103.18 -10.59
N ASP A 578 -80.55 102.80 -11.26
CA ASP A 578 -80.05 103.26 -12.58
C ASP A 578 -79.23 102.16 -13.32
N TRP A 579 -78.89 102.36 -14.61
CA TRP A 579 -78.18 101.39 -15.48
C TRP A 579 -76.70 101.74 -15.76
N LEU A 580 -75.78 100.77 -15.61
CA LEU A 580 -74.67 100.46 -16.55
C LEU A 580 -73.94 99.14 -16.21
#